data_AF-A0A833XR04-F1
#
_entry.id   AF-A0A833XR04-F1
#
_cell.length_a   1.000
_cell.length_b   1.000
_cell.length_c   1.000
_cell.angle_alpha   90.00
_cell.angle_beta   90.00
_cell.angle_gamma   90.00
#
_symmetry.space_group_name_H-M   'P 1'
#
loop_
_entity.id
_entity.type
_entity.pdbx_description
1 polymer ?
#
loop_
_entity_poly.entity_id
_entity_poly.type
_entity_poly.pdbx_seq_one_letter_code
_entity_poly.pdbx_strand_id
1 'polypeptide(L)'
;MAFHGGSSSSSFPSSASLSPQQTYDVFISFRGEDTCNNFIARLHNALHRKGVITYIDDKLRRGEEISQALLRAIEESRISITVLSKNYASSTWCLDELTKILECRKTK
;
A
#
# COMPACT_ATOMS: atom_id res chain seq x y z
N MET A 1 56.15 -4.85 36.61
CA MET A 1 55.70 -4.48 35.26
C MET A 1 54.18 -4.50 35.25
N ALA A 2 53.53 -3.34 35.25
CA ALA A 2 52.07 -3.26 35.15
C ALA A 2 51.69 -3.09 33.67
N PHE A 3 50.80 -3.93 33.16
CA PHE A 3 50.20 -3.77 31.83
C PHE A 3 48.83 -3.12 31.98
N HIS A 4 48.64 -1.95 31.37
CA HIS A 4 47.32 -1.37 31.09
C HIS A 4 46.99 -1.69 29.62
N GLY A 5 45.90 -2.44 29.40
CA GLY A 5 45.37 -2.75 28.07
C GLY A 5 44.03 -2.05 27.88
N GLY A 6 43.95 -1.19 26.86
CA GLY A 6 42.91 -0.19 26.66
C GLY A 6 41.52 -0.74 26.28
N SER A 7 40.51 0.04 26.64
CA SER A 7 39.11 -0.17 26.29
C SER A 7 38.89 0.14 24.80
N SER A 8 38.55 -0.88 24.03
CA SER A 8 38.01 -0.74 22.67
C SER A 8 36.56 -0.27 22.74
N SER A 9 36.31 0.97 22.32
CA SER A 9 34.95 1.49 22.13
C SER A 9 34.35 0.86 20.88
N SER A 10 33.44 -0.10 21.08
CA SER A 10 32.60 -0.61 19.99
C SER A 10 31.69 0.51 19.51
N SER A 11 31.96 1.06 18.33
CA SER A 11 31.08 1.99 17.65
C SER A 11 29.80 1.24 17.26
N PHE A 12 28.70 1.51 17.95
CA PHE A 12 27.40 0.97 17.57
C PHE A 12 27.02 1.53 16.20
N PRO A 13 26.63 0.69 15.22
CA PRO A 13 26.14 1.19 13.94
C PRO A 13 24.88 2.02 14.22
N SER A 14 24.91 3.28 13.79
CA SER A 14 23.77 4.18 13.91
C SER A 14 22.55 3.55 13.25
N SER A 15 21.45 3.49 13.99
CA SER A 15 20.16 2.98 13.53
C SER A 15 19.81 3.64 12.21
N ALA A 16 19.90 2.89 11.10
CA ALA A 16 19.36 3.33 9.84
C ALA A 16 17.85 3.49 10.05
N SER A 17 17.35 4.71 9.91
CA SER A 17 15.92 4.97 9.83
C SER A 17 15.38 4.13 8.67
N LEU A 18 14.77 2.99 9.00
CA LEU A 18 13.99 2.19 8.06
C LEU A 18 12.82 3.06 7.64
N SER A 19 13.00 3.84 6.57
CA SER A 19 11.86 4.33 5.80
C SER A 19 10.96 3.12 5.54
N PRO A 20 9.63 3.21 5.76
CA PRO A 20 8.73 2.10 5.48
C PRO A 20 9.07 1.59 4.09
N GLN A 21 9.51 0.34 3.99
CA GLN A 21 9.83 -0.25 2.69
C GLN A 21 8.54 -0.21 1.89
N GLN A 22 8.47 0.68 0.91
CA GLN A 22 7.29 0.81 0.07
C GLN A 22 7.20 -0.47 -0.76
N THR A 23 6.33 -1.37 -0.33
CA THR A 23 6.16 -2.69 -0.94
C THR A 23 5.53 -2.58 -2.33
N TYR A 24 4.74 -1.53 -2.58
CA TYR A 24 4.02 -1.32 -3.82
C TYR A 24 4.21 0.11 -4.34
N ASP A 25 4.32 0.26 -5.66
CA ASP A 25 4.29 1.57 -6.30
C ASP A 25 2.86 2.13 -6.35
N VAL A 26 1.87 1.29 -6.63
CA VAL A 26 0.50 1.73 -6.83
C VAL A 26 -0.49 0.80 -6.13
N PHE A 27 -1.36 1.37 -5.31
CA PHE A 27 -2.59 0.74 -4.83
C PHE A 27 -3.75 1.09 -5.78
N ILE A 28 -4.55 0.10 -6.20
CA ILE A 28 -5.73 0.32 -7.06
C ILE A 28 -6.99 -0.08 -6.30
N SER A 29 -7.87 0.89 -6.05
CA SER A 29 -9.21 0.69 -5.50
C SER A 29 -10.28 0.87 -6.58
N PHE A 30 -11.24 -0.04 -6.65
CA PHE A 30 -12.33 -0.02 -7.63
C PHE A 30 -13.54 -0.78 -7.11
N ARG A 31 -14.73 -0.65 -7.71
CA ARG A 31 -15.88 -1.50 -7.39
C ARG A 31 -15.90 -2.72 -8.31
N GLY A 32 -15.61 -3.90 -7.75
CA GLY A 32 -15.55 -5.15 -8.52
C GLY A 32 -16.82 -5.49 -9.31
N GLU A 33 -17.98 -5.13 -8.77
CA GLU A 33 -19.28 -5.34 -9.42
C GLU A 33 -19.49 -4.45 -10.67
N ASP A 34 -18.91 -3.25 -10.70
CA ASP A 34 -19.13 -2.28 -11.77
C ASP A 34 -18.13 -2.41 -12.91
N THR A 35 -16.87 -2.56 -12.54
CA THR A 35 -15.82 -2.77 -13.52
C THR A 35 -15.78 -4.25 -13.81
N CYS A 36 -16.68 -4.71 -14.69
CA CYS A 36 -16.44 -5.91 -15.50
C CYS A 36 -14.95 -5.89 -15.85
N ASN A 37 -14.21 -6.92 -15.41
CA ASN A 37 -12.74 -6.97 -15.23
C ASN A 37 -11.86 -6.30 -16.31
N ASN A 38 -12.38 -5.96 -17.49
CA ASN A 38 -11.70 -5.35 -18.62
C ASN A 38 -11.02 -3.99 -18.35
N PHE A 39 -11.63 -3.04 -17.62
CA PHE A 39 -10.94 -1.76 -17.38
C PHE A 39 -9.77 -1.93 -16.41
N ILE A 40 -10.00 -2.55 -15.26
CA ILE A 40 -8.98 -2.79 -14.24
C ILE A 40 -7.88 -3.70 -14.76
N ALA A 41 -8.22 -4.76 -15.51
CA ALA A 41 -7.21 -5.61 -16.15
C ALA A 41 -6.36 -4.84 -17.17
N ARG A 42 -6.95 -3.94 -17.96
CA ARG A 42 -6.18 -3.09 -18.89
C ARG A 42 -5.26 -2.13 -18.15
N LEU A 43 -5.76 -1.46 -17.10
CA LEU A 43 -4.96 -0.57 -16.27
C LEU A 43 -3.79 -1.32 -15.62
N HIS A 44 -4.07 -2.45 -14.97
CA HIS A 44 -3.06 -3.30 -14.37
C HIS A 44 -2.02 -3.76 -15.39
N ASN A 45 -2.45 -4.29 -16.54
CA ASN A 45 -1.53 -4.75 -17.58
C ASN A 45 -0.66 -3.62 -18.13
N ALA A 46 -1.19 -2.39 -18.26
CA ALA A 46 -0.42 -1.24 -18.71
C ALA A 46 0.66 -0.85 -17.69
N LEU A 47 0.32 -0.84 -16.39
CA LEU A 47 1.26 -0.56 -15.30
C LEU A 47 2.33 -1.66 -15.20
N HIS A 48 1.92 -2.92 -15.26
CA HIS A 48 2.82 -4.07 -15.23
C HIS A 48 3.83 -4.05 -16.39
N ARG A 49 3.39 -3.71 -17.61
CA ARG A 49 4.29 -3.54 -18.78
C ARG A 49 5.31 -2.42 -18.61
N LYS A 50 5.10 -1.50 -17.67
CA LYS A 50 6.04 -0.43 -17.30
C LYS A 50 6.89 -0.77 -16.07
N GLY A 51 6.79 -1.99 -15.54
CA GLY A 51 7.53 -2.43 -14.36
C GLY A 51 7.01 -1.85 -13.05
N VAL A 52 5.78 -1.31 -13.03
CA VAL A 52 5.16 -0.74 -11.83
C VAL A 52 4.57 -1.86 -10.98
N ILE A 53 4.98 -1.94 -9.71
CA ILE A 53 4.50 -2.95 -8.76
C ILE A 53 3.15 -2.48 -8.20
N THR A 54 2.08 -3.20 -8.52
CA THR A 54 0.71 -2.81 -8.17
C THR A 54 0.07 -3.76 -7.17
N TYR A 55 -0.61 -3.23 -6.17
CA TYR A 55 -1.60 -3.96 -5.37
C TYR A 55 -3.00 -3.69 -5.91
N ILE A 56 -3.75 -4.73 -6.25
CA ILE A 56 -5.13 -4.64 -6.74
C ILE A 56 -6.05 -5.20 -5.67
N ASP A 57 -7.03 -4.41 -5.21
CA ASP A 57 -8.03 -4.92 -4.28
C ASP A 57 -9.19 -5.61 -5.03
N ASP A 58 -9.16 -6.94 -5.10
CA ASP A 58 -10.25 -7.74 -5.68
C ASP A 58 -11.42 -7.90 -4.68
N LYS A 59 -12.34 -6.93 -4.75
CA LYS A 59 -13.52 -6.81 -3.87
C LYS A 59 -14.54 -7.94 -4.00
N LEU A 60 -14.41 -8.83 -4.97
CA LEU A 60 -15.35 -9.94 -5.16
C LEU A 60 -15.19 -11.06 -4.13
N ARG A 61 -14.08 -11.08 -3.36
CA ARG A 61 -13.70 -12.21 -2.51
C ARG A 61 -13.63 -11.93 -1.00
N ARG A 62 -13.90 -10.70 -0.54
CA ARG A 62 -13.77 -10.32 0.88
C ARG A 62 -15.12 -10.15 1.58
N GLY A 63 -15.14 -10.47 2.87
CA GLY A 63 -16.29 -10.33 3.78
C GLY A 63 -16.54 -8.89 4.21
N GLU A 64 -17.14 -8.68 5.39
CA GLU A 64 -17.69 -7.38 5.82
C GLU A 64 -16.66 -6.36 6.36
N GLU A 65 -15.49 -6.79 6.88
CA GLU A 65 -14.47 -5.89 7.46
C GLU A 65 -13.16 -5.74 6.66
N ILE A 66 -12.66 -4.50 6.54
CA ILE A 66 -11.37 -4.20 5.90
C ILE A 66 -10.25 -5.01 6.56
N SER A 67 -9.62 -5.88 5.77
CA SER A 67 -8.50 -6.68 6.28
C SER A 67 -7.27 -5.82 6.61
N GLN A 68 -6.53 -6.21 7.65
CA GLN A 68 -5.24 -5.58 7.99
C GLN A 68 -4.21 -5.60 6.84
N ALA A 69 -4.30 -6.58 5.93
CA ALA A 69 -3.45 -6.64 4.75
C ALA A 69 -3.77 -5.51 3.76
N LEU A 70 -5.05 -5.12 3.65
CA LEU A 70 -5.48 -4.02 2.80
C LEU A 70 -5.01 -2.67 3.33
N LEU A 71 -5.17 -2.44 4.64
CA LEU A 71 -4.70 -1.22 5.29
C LEU A 71 -3.20 -1.04 5.10
N ARG A 72 -2.42 -2.12 5.30
CA ARG A 72 -0.97 -2.11 5.05
C ARG A 72 -0.65 -1.82 3.59
N ALA A 73 -1.36 -2.43 2.64
CA ALA A 73 -1.14 -2.15 1.22
C ALA A 73 -1.36 -0.67 0.87
N ILE A 74 -2.36 0.00 1.46
CA ILE A 74 -2.61 1.44 1.29
C ILE A 74 -1.46 2.26 1.89
N GLU A 75 -1.04 1.93 3.10
CA GLU A 75 0.03 2.64 3.83
C GLU A 75 1.41 2.47 3.16
N GLU A 76 1.70 1.29 2.65
CA GLU A 76 2.98 0.95 2.01
C GLU A 76 3.02 1.34 0.51
N SER A 77 1.91 1.80 -0.06
CA SER A 77 1.87 2.26 -1.45
C SER A 77 2.34 3.70 -1.62
N ARG A 78 3.06 3.96 -2.73
CA ARG A 78 3.50 5.32 -3.12
C ARG A 78 2.37 6.16 -3.66
N ILE A 79 1.54 5.57 -4.51
CA ILE A 79 0.41 6.20 -5.19
C ILE A 79 -0.82 5.35 -4.93
N SER A 80 -1.99 6.00 -4.81
CA SER A 80 -3.29 5.33 -4.82
C SER A 80 -4.10 5.81 -6.02
N ILE A 81 -4.65 4.87 -6.78
CA ILE A 81 -5.58 5.13 -7.89
C ILE A 81 -6.96 4.61 -7.48
N THR A 82 -7.92 5.52 -7.34
CA THR A 82 -9.33 5.18 -7.08
C THR A 82 -10.12 5.30 -8.38
N VAL A 83 -10.70 4.19 -8.84
CA VAL A 83 -11.55 4.14 -10.03
C VAL A 83 -13.01 4.30 -9.60
N LEU A 84 -13.52 5.53 -9.71
CA LEU A 84 -14.91 5.84 -9.41
C LEU A 84 -15.83 5.30 -10.52
N SER A 85 -16.86 4.58 -10.10
CA SER A 85 -17.86 3.95 -10.95
C SER A 85 -19.27 4.19 -10.41
N LYS A 86 -20.29 3.81 -11.18
CA LYS A 86 -21.71 4.11 -10.88
C LYS A 86 -22.14 3.71 -9.47
N ASN A 87 -21.72 2.54 -9.00
CA ASN A 87 -22.07 1.96 -7.71
C ASN A 87 -20.85 1.92 -6.76
N TYR A 88 -19.81 2.73 -7.01
CA TYR A 88 -18.68 2.80 -6.08
C TYR A 88 -19.14 3.25 -4.69
N ALA A 89 -19.92 4.34 -4.64
CA ALA A 89 -20.39 4.93 -3.39
C ALA A 89 -21.55 4.17 -2.73
N SER A 90 -22.12 3.16 -3.38
CA SER A 90 -23.12 2.30 -2.74
C SER A 90 -22.49 1.21 -1.86
N SER A 91 -21.16 1.08 -1.89
CA SER A 91 -20.40 0.13 -1.08
C SER A 91 -19.70 0.86 0.06
N THR A 92 -20.14 0.61 1.29
CA THR A 92 -19.48 1.12 2.52
C THR A 92 -18.00 0.80 2.51
N TRP A 93 -17.64 -0.44 2.14
CA TRP A 93 -16.27 -0.87 1.97
C TRP A 93 -15.45 0.03 1.02
N CYS A 94 -16.00 0.39 -0.15
CA CYS A 94 -15.32 1.29 -1.08
C CYS A 94 -15.10 2.69 -0.51
N LEU A 95 -16.01 3.15 0.35
CA LEU A 95 -15.91 4.45 1.02
C LEU A 95 -14.92 4.42 2.20
N ASP A 96 -14.86 3.31 2.94
CA ASP A 96 -13.92 3.13 4.04
C ASP A 96 -12.47 3.07 3.52
N GLU A 97 -12.24 2.38 2.39
CA GLU A 97 -10.96 2.44 1.67
C GLU A 97 -10.60 3.84 1.21
N LEU A 98 -11.55 4.54 0.60
CA LEU A 98 -11.32 5.91 0.13
C LEU A 98 -10.96 6.82 1.31
N THR A 99 -11.63 6.65 2.45
CA THR A 99 -11.32 7.37 3.69
C THR A 99 -9.89 7.08 4.13
N LYS A 100 -9.48 5.81 4.18
CA LYS A 100 -8.11 5.43 4.55
C LYS A 100 -7.06 5.98 3.60
N ILE A 101 -7.31 5.93 2.28
CA ILE A 101 -6.42 6.53 1.26
C ILE A 101 -6.25 8.03 1.52
N LEU A 102 -7.35 8.75 1.79
CA LEU A 102 -7.32 10.18 2.04
C LEU A 102 -6.63 10.54 3.36
N GLU A 103 -6.77 9.70 4.39
CA GLU A 103 -6.01 9.83 5.64
C GLU A 103 -4.51 9.67 5.41
N CYS A 104 -4.09 8.60 4.72
CA CYS A 104 -2.69 8.35 4.39
C CYS A 104 -2.07 9.47 3.53
N ARG A 105 -2.87 10.11 2.67
CA ARG A 105 -2.42 11.28 1.89
C ARG A 105 -2.19 12.52 2.75
N LYS A 106 -2.95 12.71 3.83
CA LYS A 106 -2.82 13.88 4.72
C LYS A 106 -1.65 13.74 5.68
N THR A 107 -1.25 12.51 6.00
CA THR A 107 -0.23 12.20 7.01
C THR A 107 1.15 11.88 6.42
N LYS A 108 1.27 11.73 5.10
CA LYS A 108 2.53 11.61 4.34
C LYS A 108 2.95 12.96 3.77
#